data_AF-A0A966K3T1-F1
#
_entry.id   AF-A0A966K3T1-F1
#
_cell.length_a   1.000
_cell.length_b   1.000
_cell.length_c   1.000
_cell.angle_alpha   90.00
_cell.angle_beta   90.00
_cell.angle_gamma   90.00
#
_symmetry.space_group_name_H-M   'P 1'
#
loop_
_entity.id
_entity.type
_entity.pdbx_description
1 polymer ?
#
loop_
_entity_poly.entity_id
_entity_poly.type
_entity_poly.pdbx_seq_one_letter_code
_entity_poly.pdbx_strand_id
1 'polypeptide(L)'
;MSKQILDLFTGTANPELANEVAKILDIKISKADVGYFSDGEIKVQIEDNVRGHDTFILQSTCAPSNKNLMELMLLADALKRSSASRITAIVPYY
;
A
#
# COMPACT_ATOMS: atom_id res chain seq x y z
N MET A 1 -4.72 -23.56 12.63
CA MET A 1 -4.90 -22.17 12.13
C MET A 1 -4.15 -22.05 10.81
N SER A 2 -4.83 -21.75 9.71
CA SER A 2 -4.15 -21.45 8.44
C SER A 2 -3.27 -20.21 8.64
N LYS A 3 -2.01 -20.29 8.21
CA LYS A 3 -1.09 -19.13 8.21
C LYS A 3 -1.72 -18.05 7.34
N GLN A 4 -2.09 -16.91 7.93
CA GLN A 4 -2.57 -15.75 7.18
C GLN A 4 -1.42 -15.25 6.30
N ILE A 5 -1.67 -15.06 5.01
CA ILE A 5 -0.69 -14.51 4.07
C ILE A 5 -0.64 -13.02 4.32
N LEU A 6 0.57 -12.49 4.48
CA LEU A 6 0.84 -11.08 4.75
C LEU A 6 1.34 -10.42 3.47
N ASP A 7 0.73 -9.29 3.13
CA ASP A 7 1.15 -8.44 2.01
C ASP A 7 1.50 -7.04 2.50
N LEU A 8 2.63 -6.50 2.02
CA LEU A 8 3.06 -5.14 2.31
C LEU A 8 3.03 -4.32 1.03
N PHE A 9 2.19 -3.28 1.02
CA PHE A 9 2.09 -2.27 -0.01
C PHE A 9 2.71 -0.96 0.47
N THR A 10 3.16 -0.13 -0.46
CA THR A 10 3.63 1.23 -0.19
C THR A 10 3.09 2.16 -1.26
N GLY A 11 2.79 3.40 -0.87
CA GLY A 11 2.61 4.48 -1.84
C GLY A 11 3.94 5.15 -2.16
N THR A 12 3.90 6.37 -2.69
CA THR A 12 5.08 7.10 -3.17
C THR A 12 5.77 7.97 -2.11
N ALA A 13 5.23 8.10 -0.89
CA ALA A 13 5.74 9.05 0.10
C ALA A 13 7.13 8.69 0.63
N ASN A 14 7.38 7.40 0.90
CA ASN A 14 8.70 6.93 1.35
C ASN A 14 8.95 5.45 0.99
N PRO A 15 9.29 5.15 -0.29
CA PRO A 15 9.59 3.78 -0.72
C PRO A 15 10.86 3.21 -0.07
N GLU A 16 11.82 4.05 0.33
CA GLU A 16 13.05 3.62 1.00
C GLU A 16 12.73 2.95 2.34
N LEU A 17 11.93 3.61 3.19
CA LEU A 17 11.47 3.04 4.46
C LEU A 17 10.68 1.75 4.25
N ALA A 18 9.82 1.68 3.23
CA ALA A 18 9.09 0.45 2.91
C ALA A 18 10.04 -0.72 2.58
N ASN A 19 11.11 -0.47 1.82
CA ASN A 19 12.11 -1.48 1.49
C ASN A 19 12.91 -1.94 2.72
N GLU A 20 13.25 -1.02 3.62
CA GLU A 20 13.92 -1.36 4.88
C GLU A 20 13.04 -2.26 5.75
N VAL A 21 11.76 -1.90 5.90
CA VAL A 21 10.78 -2.72 6.64
C VAL A 21 10.61 -4.09 6.01
N ALA A 22 10.46 -4.16 4.68
CA ALA A 22 10.33 -5.42 3.95
C ALA A 22 11.57 -6.33 4.16
N LYS A 23 12.78 -5.74 4.15
CA LYS A 23 14.03 -6.45 4.40
C LYS A 23 14.11 -6.99 5.83
N ILE A 24 13.68 -6.23 6.83
CA ILE A 24 13.66 -6.67 8.24
C ILE A 24 12.68 -7.82 8.44
N LEU A 25 11.54 -7.78 7.74
CA LEU A 25 10.49 -8.81 7.83
C LEU A 25 10.77 -10.05 6.94
N ASP A 26 11.82 -10.01 6.11
CA ASP A 26 12.15 -11.02 5.10
C ASP A 26 10.99 -11.32 4.13
N ILE A 27 10.34 -10.24 3.66
CA ILE A 27 9.25 -10.29 2.67
C ILE A 27 9.58 -9.42 1.46
N LYS A 28 8.82 -9.60 0.39
CA LYS A 28 8.84 -8.67 -0.75
C LYS A 28 7.69 -7.68 -0.60
N ILE A 29 7.90 -6.46 -1.09
CA ILE A 29 6.80 -5.51 -1.28
C ILE A 29 5.90 -6.07 -2.38
N SER A 30 4.61 -6.16 -2.09
CA SER A 30 3.57 -6.62 -3.01
C SER A 30 3.40 -5.62 -4.15
N LYS A 31 3.14 -6.12 -5.37
CA LYS A 31 3.11 -5.29 -6.56
C LYS A 31 1.82 -4.50 -6.65
N ALA A 32 1.97 -3.17 -6.70
CA ALA A 32 0.92 -2.24 -7.07
C ALA A 32 1.51 -1.16 -7.97
N ASP A 33 0.81 -0.86 -9.06
CA ASP A 33 1.10 0.30 -9.91
C ASP A 33 0.44 1.52 -9.26
N VAL A 34 1.25 2.36 -8.63
CA VAL A 34 0.85 3.62 -8.01
C VAL A 34 1.55 4.75 -8.77
N GLY A 35 0.76 5.59 -9.43
CA GLY A 35 1.28 6.64 -10.29
C GLY A 35 0.24 7.68 -10.64
N TYR A 36 0.44 8.35 -11.79
CA TYR A 36 -0.42 9.44 -12.24
C TYR A 36 -0.81 9.28 -13.69
N PHE A 37 -2.06 9.60 -13.98
CA PHE A 37 -2.51 9.85 -15.34
C PHE A 37 -1.97 11.19 -15.85
N SER A 38 -2.07 11.44 -17.16
CA SER A 38 -1.53 12.65 -17.79
C SER A 38 -2.21 13.95 -17.35
N ASP A 39 -3.42 13.86 -16.80
CA ASP A 39 -4.17 14.98 -16.22
C ASP A 39 -3.84 15.23 -14.74
N GLY A 40 -2.99 14.39 -14.13
CA GLY A 40 -2.58 14.47 -12.74
C GLY A 40 -3.45 13.69 -11.76
N GLU A 41 -4.48 12.98 -12.23
CA GLU A 41 -5.24 12.06 -11.37
C GLU A 41 -4.37 10.89 -10.91
N ILE A 42 -4.61 10.41 -9.70
CA ILE A 42 -3.86 9.29 -9.12
C ILE A 42 -4.40 7.98 -9.70
N LYS A 43 -3.48 7.15 -10.20
CA LYS A 43 -3.74 5.78 -10.63
C LYS A 43 -3.26 4.82 -9.54
N VAL A 44 -4.10 3.85 -9.18
CA VAL A 44 -3.72 2.71 -8.34
C VAL A 44 -4.26 1.42 -8.95
N GLN A 45 -3.40 0.42 -9.10
CA GLN A 45 -3.79 -0.92 -9.54
C GLN A 45 -2.99 -1.99 -8.76
N ILE A 46 -3.70 -2.86 -8.05
CA ILE A 46 -3.10 -4.03 -7.38
C ILE A 46 -2.84 -5.12 -8.43
N GLU A 47 -1.61 -5.61 -8.52
CA GLU A 47 -1.22 -6.63 -9.50
C GLU A 47 -1.27 -8.06 -8.94
N ASP A 48 -1.10 -8.21 -7.63
CA ASP A 48 -1.07 -9.50 -6.96
C ASP A 48 -2.47 -9.92 -6.44
N ASN A 49 -2.69 -11.24 -6.29
CA ASN A 49 -3.89 -11.74 -5.65
C ASN A 49 -3.80 -11.52 -4.13
N VAL A 50 -4.71 -10.71 -3.59
CA VAL A 50 -4.78 -10.34 -2.16
C VAL A 50 -6.02 -10.89 -1.45
N ARG A 51 -6.80 -11.77 -2.10
CA ARG A 51 -8.09 -12.23 -1.57
C ARG A 51 -7.88 -12.99 -0.26
N GLY A 52 -8.49 -12.50 0.81
CA GLY A 52 -8.40 -13.12 2.14
C GLY A 52 -7.07 -12.90 2.85
N HIS A 53 -6.16 -12.11 2.29
CA HIS A 53 -4.86 -11.81 2.88
C HIS A 53 -4.97 -10.69 3.93
N ASP A 54 -3.96 -10.62 4.81
CA ASP A 54 -3.75 -9.52 5.75
C ASP A 54 -2.81 -8.50 5.12
N THR A 55 -3.34 -7.33 4.81
CA THR A 55 -2.65 -6.34 3.99
C THR A 55 -2.27 -5.11 4.81
N PHE A 56 -1.05 -4.62 4.59
CA PHE A 56 -0.49 -3.45 5.25
C PHE A 56 -0.11 -2.42 4.19
N ILE A 57 -0.52 -1.17 4.36
CA ILE A 57 -0.10 -0.05 3.51
C ILE A 57 0.82 0.83 4.34
N LEU A 58 2.10 0.91 3.98
CA LEU A 58 3.05 1.84 4.57
C LEU A 58 3.07 3.12 3.72
N GLN A 59 2.50 4.20 4.27
CA GLN A 59 2.42 5.48 3.58
C GLN A 59 2.30 6.61 4.60
N SER A 60 3.32 7.47 4.66
CA SER A 60 3.25 8.73 5.41
C SER A 60 2.38 9.75 4.68
N THR A 61 1.79 10.69 5.43
CA THR A 61 1.02 11.84 4.89
C THR A 61 1.85 13.14 4.87
N CYS A 62 3.17 13.01 4.73
CA CYS A 62 4.10 14.13 4.58
C CYS A 62 3.88 14.91 3.28
N ALA A 63 4.56 16.05 3.12
CA ALA A 63 4.43 16.87 1.92
C ALA A 63 4.82 16.09 0.63
N PRO A 64 3.99 16.09 -0.43
CA PRO A 64 2.69 16.75 -0.57
C PRO A 64 1.53 15.96 0.10
N SER A 65 1.02 16.46 1.23
CA SER A 65 0.14 15.70 2.13
C SER A 65 -1.14 15.20 1.49
N ASN A 66 -1.85 16.04 0.75
CA ASN A 66 -3.12 15.66 0.11
C ASN A 66 -2.93 14.52 -0.90
N LYS A 67 -1.81 14.54 -1.65
CA LYS A 67 -1.50 13.53 -2.66
C LYS A 67 -1.21 12.18 -1.99
N ASN A 68 -0.36 12.20 -0.97
CA ASN A 68 0.01 11.01 -0.22
C ASN A 68 -1.18 10.38 0.52
N LEU A 69 -2.07 11.22 1.09
CA LEU A 69 -3.33 10.79 1.67
C LEU A 69 -4.25 10.16 0.62
N MET A 70 -4.40 10.77 -0.55
CA MET A 70 -5.22 10.22 -1.62
C MET A 70 -4.68 8.89 -2.17
N GLU A 71 -3.36 8.74 -2.31
CA GLU A 71 -2.75 7.46 -2.66
C GLU A 71 -3.08 6.37 -1.63
N LEU A 72 -2.96 6.68 -0.33
CA LEU A 72 -3.33 5.76 0.75
C LEU A 72 -4.80 5.33 0.66
N MET A 73 -5.70 6.29 0.44
CA MET A 73 -7.14 6.01 0.32
C MET A 73 -7.45 5.15 -0.90
N LEU A 74 -6.81 5.40 -2.05
CA LEU A 74 -7.02 4.64 -3.27
C LEU A 74 -6.42 3.22 -3.19
N LEU A 75 -5.26 3.05 -2.55
CA LEU A 75 -4.71 1.73 -2.21
C LEU A 75 -5.68 0.95 -1.32
N ALA A 76 -6.20 1.57 -0.26
CA ALA A 76 -7.16 0.93 0.62
C ALA A 76 -8.47 0.55 -0.09
N ASP A 77 -9.00 1.41 -0.96
CA ASP A 77 -10.19 1.09 -1.77
C ASP A 77 -9.92 -0.08 -2.72
N ALA A 78 -8.79 -0.07 -3.42
CA ALA A 78 -8.42 -1.14 -4.34
C ALA A 78 -8.26 -2.49 -3.62
N LEU A 79 -7.58 -2.53 -2.47
CA LEU A 79 -7.45 -3.75 -1.65
C LEU A 79 -8.80 -4.26 -1.13
N LYS A 80 -9.69 -3.35 -0.71
CA LYS A 80 -11.04 -3.68 -0.26
C LYS A 80 -11.85 -4.34 -1.37
N ARG A 81 -11.82 -3.76 -2.58
CA ARG A 81 -12.52 -4.32 -3.76
C ARG A 81 -11.91 -5.64 -4.22
N SER A 82 -10.60 -5.83 -4.03
CA SER A 82 -9.91 -7.10 -4.24
C SER A 82 -10.13 -8.14 -3.14
N SER A 83 -11.01 -7.85 -2.16
CA SER A 83 -11.41 -8.77 -1.09
C SER A 83 -10.27 -9.15 -0.12
N ALA A 84 -9.37 -8.21 0.19
CA ALA A 84 -8.45 -8.36 1.32
C ALA A 84 -9.24 -8.60 2.62
N SER A 85 -8.74 -9.48 3.49
CA SER A 85 -9.40 -9.81 4.77
C SER A 85 -9.28 -8.67 5.76
N ARG A 86 -8.10 -8.05 5.81
CA ARG A 86 -7.79 -6.91 6.67
C ARG A 86 -6.88 -5.93 5.93
N ILE A 87 -7.11 -4.64 6.18
CA ILE A 87 -6.33 -3.55 5.60
C ILE A 87 -5.88 -2.66 6.76
N THR A 88 -4.57 -2.59 6.99
CA THR A 88 -3.95 -1.79 8.05
C THR A 88 -3.14 -0.68 7.42
N ALA A 89 -3.51 0.58 7.70
CA ALA A 89 -2.70 1.73 7.32
C ALA A 89 -1.61 2.00 8.37
N ILE A 90 -0.36 1.98 7.95
CA ILE A 90 0.79 2.38 8.74
C ILE A 90 1.21 3.76 8.23
N VAL A 91 1.02 4.79 9.06
CA VAL A 91 1.28 6.19 8.73
C VAL A 91 2.37 6.72 9.66
N PRO A 92 3.68 6.54 9.33
CA PRO A 92 4.78 6.90 10.22
C PRO A 92 4.82 8.39 10.60
N TYR A 93 4.49 9.25 9.64
CA TYR A 93 4.26 10.67 9.86
C TYR A 93 2.84 11.01 9.45
N TYR A 94 2.05 11.45 10.42
CA TYR A 94 0.65 11.86 10.24
C TYR A 94 0.55 13.37 10.02
#